data_AF-A0A957WRZ0-F1
#
_entry.id   AF-A0A957WRZ0-F1
#
_cell.length_a   1.000
_cell.length_b   1.000
_cell.length_c   1.000
_cell.angle_alpha   90.00
_cell.angle_beta   90.00
_cell.angle_gamma   90.00
#
_symmetry.space_group_name_H-M   'P 1'
#
loop_
_entity.id
_entity.type
_entity.pdbx_description
1 polymer ?
#
loop_
_entity_poly.entity_id
_entity_poly.type
_entity_poly.pdbx_seq_one_letter_code
_entity_poly.pdbx_strand_id
1 'polypeptide(L)'
;ANYPWAFTKYENYDYNSLTELTPAEQDRLWANPVGEMADMMGNRSYAATYLILTRSQKANVEMLGLMPPGALDQLIQALRHSSRFQEIYRNADADIFTLASSAGGHS
;
A
#
# COMPACT_ATOMS: atom_id res chain seq x y z
N ALA A 1 -1.67 -21.63 -8.12
CA ALA A 1 -1.12 -22.39 -6.99
C ALA A 1 0.39 -22.17 -6.91
N ASN A 2 0.94 -22.19 -5.69
CA ASN A 2 2.33 -21.96 -5.28
C ASN A 2 2.87 -20.52 -5.30
N TYR A 3 2.68 -19.83 -4.17
CA TYR A 3 3.59 -18.79 -3.74
C TYR A 3 4.48 -19.34 -2.61
N PRO A 4 5.77 -19.63 -2.87
CA PRO A 4 6.70 -20.23 -1.89
C PRO A 4 7.03 -19.32 -0.68
N TRP A 5 6.53 -18.09 -0.68
CA TRP A 5 6.74 -17.09 0.36
C TRP A 5 5.51 -16.92 1.28
N ALA A 6 4.40 -17.64 0.99
CA ALA A 6 3.20 -17.69 1.84
C ALA A 6 3.46 -18.17 3.28
N PHE A 7 4.60 -18.84 3.52
CA PHE A 7 4.90 -19.52 4.79
C PHE A 7 5.96 -18.83 5.64
N THR A 8 6.50 -17.67 5.25
CA THR A 8 7.62 -17.07 5.97
C THR A 8 7.29 -15.63 6.35
N LYS A 9 6.67 -15.48 7.53
CA LYS A 9 6.53 -14.22 8.32
C LYS A 9 5.33 -13.30 8.03
N TYR A 10 4.17 -13.83 7.67
CA TYR A 10 2.94 -13.00 7.61
C TYR A 10 2.31 -12.72 8.99
N GLU A 11 2.77 -13.38 10.06
CA GLU A 11 2.18 -13.31 11.41
C GLU A 11 2.62 -12.08 12.24
N ASN A 12 3.49 -11.22 11.72
CA ASN A 12 4.05 -10.08 12.47
C ASN A 12 3.83 -8.70 11.79
N TYR A 13 2.90 -8.60 10.84
CA TYR A 13 2.59 -7.32 10.19
C TYR A 13 1.19 -6.87 10.61
N ASP A 14 1.08 -5.61 11.05
CA ASP A 14 -0.20 -4.94 11.20
C ASP A 14 -0.81 -4.74 9.80
N TYR A 15 -1.86 -5.51 9.51
CA TYR A 15 -2.63 -5.37 8.29
C TYR A 15 -3.66 -4.27 8.48
N ASN A 16 -3.27 -3.02 8.20
CA ASN A 16 -4.26 -1.97 8.02
C ASN A 16 -4.89 -2.17 6.64
N SER A 17 -6.08 -2.76 6.61
CA SER A 17 -6.82 -2.90 5.36
C SER A 17 -7.37 -1.54 4.97
N LEU A 18 -7.11 -1.08 3.74
CA LEU A 18 -7.70 0.17 3.23
C LEU A 18 -9.24 0.12 3.21
N THR A 19 -9.84 -1.06 3.36
CA THR A 19 -11.28 -1.27 3.48
C THR A 19 -11.86 -0.89 4.85
N GLU A 20 -11.01 -0.72 5.87
CA GLU A 20 -11.42 -0.36 7.23
C GLU A 20 -11.42 1.15 7.45
N LEU A 21 -10.97 1.92 6.46
CA LEU A 21 -11.02 3.38 6.48
C LEU A 21 -12.47 3.87 6.52
N THR A 22 -12.75 4.79 7.45
CA THR A 22 -14.00 5.54 7.49
C THR A 22 -14.18 6.36 6.21
N PRO A 23 -15.41 6.77 5.84
CA PRO A 23 -15.63 7.59 4.64
C PRO A 23 -14.77 8.86 4.61
N ALA A 24 -14.59 9.53 5.75
CA ALA A 24 -13.73 10.71 5.84
C ALA A 24 -12.25 10.41 5.60
N GLU A 25 -11.77 9.23 6.04
CA GLU A 25 -10.41 8.78 5.75
C GLU A 25 -10.22 8.41 4.28
N GLN A 26 -11.24 7.82 3.66
CA GLN A 26 -11.23 7.55 2.22
C GLN A 26 -11.18 8.86 1.42
N ASP A 27 -12.00 9.85 1.77
CA ASP A 27 -11.98 11.16 1.11
C ASP A 27 -10.60 11.84 1.20
N ARG A 28 -9.95 11.78 2.38
CA ARG A 28 -8.58 12.26 2.55
C ARG A 28 -7.59 11.50 1.68
N LEU A 29 -7.66 10.16 1.69
CA LEU A 29 -6.81 9.30 0.88
C LEU A 29 -6.93 9.64 -0.61
N TRP A 30 -8.15 9.83 -1.12
CA TRP A 30 -8.36 10.14 -2.52
C TRP A 30 -7.97 11.57 -2.90
N ALA A 31 -8.03 12.51 -1.96
CA ALA A 31 -7.55 13.88 -2.17
C ALA A 31 -6.01 13.98 -2.20
N ASN A 32 -5.30 13.15 -1.43
CA ASN A 32 -3.83 13.15 -1.36
C ASN A 32 -3.25 11.74 -1.15
N PRO A 33 -3.31 10.86 -2.16
CA PRO A 33 -2.98 9.44 -1.99
C PRO A 33 -1.54 9.22 -1.55
N VAL A 34 -0.60 10.00 -2.11
CA VAL A 34 0.82 9.89 -1.79
C VAL A 34 1.10 10.37 -0.36
N GLY A 35 0.49 11.47 0.07
CA GLY A 35 0.70 12.03 1.41
C GLY A 35 0.13 11.14 2.50
N GLU A 36 -1.14 10.77 2.37
CA GLU A 36 -1.82 9.95 3.38
C GLU A 36 -1.16 8.57 3.53
N MET A 37 -0.82 7.91 2.42
CA MET A 37 -0.10 6.63 2.50
C MET A 37 1.28 6.80 3.14
N ALA A 38 1.96 7.92 2.91
CA ALA A 38 3.28 8.13 3.48
C ALA A 38 3.21 8.43 4.98
N ASP A 39 2.17 9.13 5.42
CA ASP A 39 1.93 9.41 6.83
C ASP A 39 1.49 8.13 7.57
N MET A 40 0.61 7.32 6.96
CA MET A 40 0.24 5.99 7.48
C MET A 40 1.46 5.07 7.61
N MET A 41 2.33 5.03 6.59
CA MET A 41 3.51 4.16 6.60
C MET A 41 4.68 4.70 7.42
N GLY A 42 4.73 6.01 7.64
CA GLY A 42 5.80 6.71 8.36
C GLY A 42 5.63 6.74 9.88
N ASN A 43 4.59 6.12 10.42
CA ASN A 43 4.40 6.00 11.85
C ASN A 43 5.57 5.21 12.48
N ARG A 44 6.34 5.88 13.35
CA ARG A 44 7.67 5.47 13.86
C ARG A 44 7.69 4.18 14.68
N SER A 45 6.54 3.57 14.95
CA SER A 45 6.44 2.31 15.70
C SER A 45 7.01 1.11 14.94
N TYR A 46 7.22 1.20 13.61
CA TYR A 46 7.69 0.10 12.77
C TYR A 46 8.98 0.47 12.03
N ALA A 47 9.99 -0.40 12.10
CA ALA A 47 11.29 -0.20 11.47
C ALA A 47 11.25 -0.28 9.93
N ALA A 48 10.25 -0.96 9.37
CA ALA A 48 9.96 -1.00 7.95
C ALA A 48 8.47 -1.29 7.75
N THR A 49 7.80 -0.41 7.00
CA THR A 49 6.40 -0.60 6.61
C THR A 49 6.35 -0.97 5.13
N TYR A 50 5.59 -2.02 4.82
CA TYR A 50 5.35 -2.46 3.44
C TYR A 50 3.86 -2.30 3.13
N LEU A 51 3.58 -1.73 1.97
CA LEU A 51 2.25 -1.70 1.38
C LEU A 51 2.17 -2.83 0.36
N ILE A 52 1.33 -3.82 0.62
CA ILE A 52 1.09 -4.94 -0.28
C ILE A 52 -0.29 -4.77 -0.90
N LEU A 53 -0.33 -4.65 -2.23
CA LEU A 53 -1.55 -4.53 -3.00
C LEU A 53 -1.66 -5.74 -3.93
N THR A 54 -2.63 -6.62 -3.67
CA THR A 54 -2.86 -7.82 -4.49
C THR A 54 -4.01 -7.64 -5.48
N ARG A 55 -3.93 -8.35 -6.60
CA ARG A 55 -4.98 -8.35 -7.64
C ARG A 55 -6.32 -8.88 -7.10
N SER A 56 -6.29 -9.87 -6.23
CA SER A 56 -7.49 -10.44 -5.61
C SER A 56 -8.15 -9.47 -4.64
N GLN A 57 -7.37 -8.74 -3.84
CA GLN A 57 -7.92 -7.67 -2.98
C GLN A 57 -8.58 -6.59 -3.83
N LYS A 58 -7.93 -6.16 -4.92
CA LYS A 58 -8.51 -5.18 -5.84
C LYS A 58 -9.86 -5.65 -6.41
N ALA A 59 -9.90 -6.85 -6.96
CA ALA A 59 -11.15 -7.41 -7.51
C ALA A 59 -12.24 -7.53 -6.43
N ASN A 60 -11.86 -7.88 -5.19
CA ASN A 60 -12.79 -8.01 -4.09
C ASN A 60 -13.39 -6.67 -3.65
N VAL A 61 -12.58 -5.62 -3.50
CA VAL A 61 -13.10 -4.29 -3.07
C VAL A 61 -13.98 -3.63 -4.14
N GLU A 62 -13.66 -3.86 -5.42
CA GLU A 62 -14.49 -3.41 -6.54
C GLU A 62 -15.81 -4.17 -6.59
N MET A 63 -15.78 -5.50 -6.44
CA MET A 63 -16.98 -6.35 -6.43
C MET A 63 -17.91 -6.03 -5.25
N LEU A 64 -17.35 -5.72 -4.09
CA LEU A 64 -18.11 -5.36 -2.88
C LEU A 64 -18.56 -3.90 -2.86
N GLY A 65 -18.14 -3.08 -3.84
CA GLY A 65 -18.46 -1.65 -3.89
C GLY A 65 -17.84 -0.84 -2.75
N LEU A 66 -16.77 -1.33 -2.14
CA LEU A 66 -16.08 -0.67 -1.02
C LEU A 66 -15.23 0.52 -1.47
N MET A 67 -14.88 0.55 -2.76
CA MET A 67 -14.13 1.64 -3.39
C MET A 67 -14.65 1.91 -4.80
N PRO A 68 -14.46 3.13 -5.32
CA PRO A 68 -14.74 3.42 -6.72
C PRO A 68 -13.95 2.49 -7.65
N PRO A 69 -14.52 2.05 -8.78
CA PRO A 69 -13.80 1.25 -9.77
C PRO A 69 -12.50 1.93 -10.20
N GLY A 70 -11.38 1.20 -10.20
CA GLY A 70 -10.08 1.74 -10.58
C GLY A 70 -9.40 2.65 -9.54
N ALA A 71 -9.99 2.88 -8.37
CA ALA A 71 -9.37 3.72 -7.33
C ALA A 71 -8.02 3.17 -6.87
N LEU A 72 -7.90 1.84 -6.74
CA LEU A 72 -6.63 1.20 -6.40
C LEU A 72 -5.60 1.27 -7.55
N ASP A 73 -6.02 1.24 -8.82
CA ASP A 73 -5.08 1.45 -9.93
C ASP A 73 -4.52 2.87 -9.91
N GLN A 74 -5.38 3.86 -9.64
CA GLN A 74 -4.96 5.25 -9.52
C GLN A 74 -4.00 5.44 -8.35
N LEU A 75 -4.26 4.79 -7.21
CA LEU A 75 -3.35 4.77 -6.07
C LEU A 75 -1.99 4.19 -6.47
N ILE A 76 -1.95 2.99 -7.07
CA ILE A 76 -0.72 2.34 -7.50
C ILE A 76 0.07 3.23 -8.46
N GLN A 77 -0.60 3.86 -9.43
CA GLN A 77 0.03 4.80 -10.35
C GLN A 77 0.60 6.02 -9.59
N ALA A 78 -0.17 6.63 -8.69
CA ALA A 78 0.29 7.78 -7.91
C ALA A 78 1.53 7.44 -7.05
N LEU A 79 1.56 6.25 -6.44
CA LEU A 79 2.72 5.77 -5.67
C LEU A 79 3.95 5.53 -6.56
N ARG A 80 3.77 4.90 -7.73
CA ARG A 80 4.87 4.69 -8.70
C ARG A 80 5.46 5.99 -9.24
N HIS A 81 4.63 7.01 -9.43
CA HIS A 81 5.08 8.32 -9.90
C HIS A 81 5.73 9.18 -8.80
N SER A 82 5.65 8.76 -7.53
CA SER A 82 6.18 9.50 -6.39
C SER A 82 7.59 9.03 -6.02
N SER A 83 8.51 9.98 -5.83
CA SER A 83 9.83 9.70 -5.27
C SER A 83 9.81 9.34 -3.78
N ARG A 84 8.66 9.44 -3.11
CA ARG A 84 8.50 9.06 -1.68
C ARG A 84 8.33 7.56 -1.50
N PHE A 85 8.05 6.82 -2.58
CA PHE A 85 7.82 5.39 -2.54
C PHE A 85 8.79 4.66 -3.46
N GLN A 86 9.14 3.45 -3.05
CA GLN A 86 9.93 2.53 -3.84
C GLN A 86 9.13 1.26 -4.05
N GLU A 87 8.89 0.88 -5.30
CA GLU A 87 8.37 -0.44 -5.67
C GLU A 87 9.51 -1.46 -5.49
N ILE A 88 9.37 -2.36 -4.52
CA ILE A 88 10.39 -3.37 -4.20
C ILE A 88 10.07 -4.73 -4.80
N TYR A 89 8.81 -4.93 -5.19
CA TYR A 89 8.35 -6.17 -5.83
C TYR A 89 7.13 -5.90 -6.70
N ARG A 90 7.11 -6.51 -7.88
CA ARG A 90 5.98 -6.47 -8.81
C ARG A 90 5.87 -7.78 -9.57
N ASN A 91 4.67 -8.34 -9.61
CA ASN A 91 4.32 -9.45 -10.50
C ASN A 91 2.89 -9.29 -11.03
N ALA A 92 2.34 -10.32 -11.68
CA ALA A 92 0.98 -10.28 -12.23
C ALA A 92 -0.14 -10.24 -11.16
N ASP A 93 0.18 -10.56 -9.90
CA ASP A 93 -0.76 -10.75 -8.81
C ASP A 93 -0.56 -9.78 -7.64
N ALA A 94 0.58 -9.10 -7.52
CA ALA A 94 0.89 -8.19 -6.43
C ALA A 94 1.90 -7.10 -6.80
N ASP A 95 1.68 -5.92 -6.22
CA ASP A 95 2.61 -4.80 -6.14
C ASP A 95 2.96 -4.55 -4.67
N ILE A 96 4.26 -4.42 -4.36
CA ILE A 96 4.74 -4.12 -3.02
C ILE A 96 5.56 -2.84 -3.03
N PHE A 97 5.14 -1.88 -2.21
CA PHE A 97 5.80 -0.59 -2.02
C PHE A 97 6.36 -0.47 -0.60
N THR A 98 7.44 0.27 -0.47
CA THR A 98 7.93 0.78 0.82
C THR A 98 8.19 2.28 0.71
N LEU A 99 8.38 2.95 1.85
CA LEU A 99 8.84 4.33 1.83
C LEU A 99 10.27 4.37 1.30
N ALA A 100 10.53 5.24 0.34
CA ALA A 100 11.89 5.54 -0.05
C ALA A 100 12.60 6.05 1.20
N SER A 101 13.61 5.30 1.66
CA SER A 101 14.51 5.82 2.67
C SER A 101 15.08 7.10 2.09
N SER A 102 14.91 8.24 2.78
CA SER A 102 15.61 9.46 2.43
C SER A 102 17.11 9.15 2.49
N ALA A 103 17.69 8.72 1.38
CA ALA A 103 19.13 8.55 1.24
C ALA A 103 19.72 9.96 1.25
N GLY A 104 19.92 10.49 2.45
CA GLY A 104 20.35 11.86 2.67
C GLY A 104 20.60 12.13 4.15
N GLY A 105 21.77 11.72 4.63
CA GLY A 105 22.39 12.30 5.84
C GLY A 105 22.62 11.35 7.01
N HIS A 106 23.50 10.36 6.85
CA HIS A 106 24.49 10.16 7.91
C HIS A 106 25.48 11.32 7.76
N SER A 107 25.49 12.23 8.73
CA SER A 107 26.55 13.23 8.96
C SER A 107 26.92 13.16 10.43
#